data_AF-W7T433-F1
#
_entry.id   AF-W7T433-F1
#
_cell.length_a   1.000
_cell.length_b   1.000
_cell.length_c   1.000
_cell.angle_alpha   90.00
_cell.angle_beta   90.00
_cell.angle_gamma   90.00
#
_symmetry.space_group_name_H-M   'P 1'
#
loop_
_entity.id
_entity.type
_entity.pdbx_description
1 polymer ?
#
loop_
_entity_poly.entity_id
_entity_poly.type
_entity_poly.pdbx_seq_one_letter_code
_entity_poly.pdbx_strand_id
1 'polypeptide(L)' 'MIRYGPGMARRKPLTAKQALTELSRPGPHGVRRGDLALVGLPGTLFTPRGGHGLPAVAFGHG' A
#
# COMPACT_ATOMS: atom_id res chain seq x y z
N MET A 1 -7.06 -5.11 -15.80
CA MET A 1 -7.64 -6.30 -15.14
C MET A 1 -6.58 -6.92 -14.25
N ILE A 2 -6.60 -6.64 -12.94
CA ILE A 2 -5.75 -7.39 -12.00
C ILE A 2 -6.38 -8.77 -11.87
N ARG A 3 -5.72 -9.79 -12.43
CA ARG A 3 -6.11 -11.17 -12.21
C ARG A 3 -5.76 -11.53 -10.77
N TYR A 4 -6.78 -11.70 -9.93
CA TYR A 4 -6.64 -12.46 -8.71
C TYR A 4 -6.37 -13.92 -9.11
N GLY A 5 -5.13 -14.39 -8.90
CA GLY A 5 -4.76 -15.77 -9.17
C GLY A 5 -5.47 -16.74 -8.20
N PRO A 6 -5.66 -18.01 -8.60
CA PRO A 6 -6.30 -19.03 -7.77
C PRO A 6 -5.35 -19.45 -6.64
N GLY A 7 -5.34 -18.68 -5.54
CA GLY A 7 -4.45 -18.93 -4.41
C GLY A 7 -4.86 -18.26 -3.10
N MET A 8 -5.99 -17.55 -3.06
CA MET A 8 -6.48 -16.95 -1.82
C MET A 8 -7.30 -17.97 -1.02
N ALA A 9 -6.64 -19.05 -0.58
CA ALA A 9 -7.15 -19.83 0.54
C ALA A 9 -7.38 -18.84 1.71
N ARG A 10 -8.55 -18.89 2.34
CA ARG A 10 -8.95 -17.98 3.41
C ARG A 10 -7.95 -18.13 4.57
N ARG A 11 -6.93 -17.27 4.60
CA ARG A 11 -5.95 -17.25 5.70
C ARG A 11 -6.70 -16.85 6.97
N LYS A 12 -6.44 -17.55 8.08
CA LYS A 12 -6.96 -17.16 9.39
C LYS A 12 -6.61 -15.68 9.61
N PRO A 13 -7.57 -14.81 9.97
CA PRO A 13 -7.27 -13.39 10.16
C PRO A 13 -6.25 -13.23 11.29
N LEU A 14 -5.28 -12.34 11.06
CA LEU A 14 -4.27 -12.00 12.06
C LEU A 14 -4.95 -11.25 13.21
N THR A 15 -4.51 -11.51 14.44
CA THR A 15 -4.80 -10.61 15.57
C THR A 15 -4.13 -9.26 15.33
N ALA A 16 -4.59 -8.20 15.99
CA ALA A 16 -4.00 -6.87 15.86
C ALA A 16 -2.49 -6.85 16.17
N LYS A 17 -2.05 -7.58 17.20
CA LYS A 17 -0.62 -7.69 17.58
C LYS A 17 0.21 -8.38 16.49
N GLN A 18 -0.34 -9.43 15.88
CA GLN A 18 0.31 -10.13 14.77
C GLN A 18 0.36 -9.25 13.52
N ALA A 19 -0.75 -8.60 13.16
CA ALA A 19 -0.80 -7.68 12.03
C ALA A 19 0.19 -6.52 12.18
N LEU A 20 0.26 -5.93 13.38
CA LEU A 20 1.25 -4.89 13.68
C LEU A 20 2.68 -5.41 13.47
N THR A 21 2.99 -6.60 13.98
CA THR A 21 4.33 -7.20 13.83
C THR A 21 4.70 -7.41 12.35
N GLU A 22 3.77 -7.90 11.53
CA GLU A 22 3.99 -8.13 10.10
C GLU A 22 4.09 -6.81 9.31
N LEU A 23 3.11 -5.92 9.46
CA LEU A 23 2.98 -4.70 8.65
C LEU A 23 3.94 -3.58 9.05
N SER A 24 4.61 -3.70 10.21
CA SER A 24 5.66 -2.75 10.61
C SER A 24 6.94 -2.90 9.78
N ARG A 25 7.08 -3.98 9.02
CA ARG A 25 8.25 -4.24 8.15
C ARG A 25 7.94 -3.85 6.71
N PRO A 26 8.93 -3.38 5.93
CA PRO A 26 8.74 -3.12 4.52
C PRO A 26 8.26 -4.37 3.77
N GLY A 27 7.28 -4.20 2.88
CA GLY A 27 6.83 -5.26 1.99
C GLY A 27 7.83 -5.57 0.87
N PRO A 28 7.53 -6.57 0.00
CA PRO A 28 8.44 -7.03 -1.05
C PRO A 28 8.61 -6.04 -2.23
N HIS A 29 7.82 -4.97 -2.27
CA HIS A 29 7.84 -4.00 -3.36
C HIS A 29 8.64 -2.77 -2.96
N GLY A 30 9.68 -2.46 -3.74
CA GLY A 30 10.36 -1.17 -3.63
C GLY A 30 9.38 -0.02 -3.92
N VAL A 31 9.52 1.07 -3.18
CA VAL A 31 8.63 2.23 -3.23
C VAL A 31 9.37 3.44 -3.81
N ARG A 32 8.68 4.26 -4.62
CA ARG A 32 9.12 5.59 -5.04
C ARG A 32 8.36 6.64 -4.24
N ARG A 33 9.05 7.74 -3.92
CA ARG A 33 8.48 8.91 -3.25
C ARG A 33 8.34 10.05 -4.24
N GLY A 34 7.20 10.72 -4.23
CA GLY A 34 6.90 11.92 -5.01
C GLY A 34 6.15 12.96 -4.17
N ASP A 35 5.86 14.10 -4.80
CA ASP A 35 5.19 15.24 -4.20
C ASP A 35 3.80 15.45 -4.84
N LEU A 36 2.79 15.72 -4.03
CA LEU A 36 1.44 16.08 -4.47
C LEU A 36 1.32 17.55 -4.89
N ALA A 37 2.36 18.36 -4.71
CA ALA A 37 2.36 19.79 -5.06
C ALA A 37 2.01 20.05 -6.53
N LEU A 38 2.30 19.11 -7.44
CA LEU A 38 1.88 19.19 -8.85
C LEU A 38 0.37 19.41 -9.02
N VAL A 39 -0.44 18.89 -8.09
CA VAL A 39 -1.91 19.04 -8.10
C VAL A 39 -2.39 20.09 -7.10
N GLY A 40 -1.51 20.97 -6.62
CA GLY A 40 -1.85 22.05 -5.69
C GLY A 40 -2.13 21.59 -4.26
N LEU A 41 -1.80 20.35 -3.91
CA LEU A 41 -1.99 19.80 -2.58
C LEU A 41 -0.62 19.59 -1.90
N PRO A 42 -0.38 20.15 -0.70
CA PRO A 42 0.80 19.78 0.07
C PRO A 42 0.67 18.32 0.50
N GLY A 43 1.68 17.50 0.21
CA GLY A 43 1.66 16.11 0.64
C GLY A 43 2.67 15.23 -0.09
N THR A 44 2.89 14.03 0.43
CA THR A 44 3.81 13.06 -0.16
C THR A 44 3.03 11.89 -0.77
N LEU A 45 3.43 11.49 -1.98
CA LEU A 45 2.91 10.30 -2.66
C LEU A 45 3.92 9.16 -2.57
N PHE A 46 3.45 7.98 -2.21
CA PHE A 46 4.25 6.75 -2.24
C PHE A 46 3.61 5.76 -3.21
N THR A 47 4.40 5.24 -4.16
CA THR A 47 3.93 4.25 -5.14
C THR A 47 4.90 3.08 -5.26
N PRO A 48 4.41 1.85 -5.53
CA PRO A 48 5.29 0.76 -5.95
C PRO A 48 6.06 1.14 -7.22
N ARG A 49 7.29 0.62 -7.38
CA ARG A 49 8.12 0.88 -8.57
C ARG A 49 7.48 0.47 -9.91
N GLY A 50 6.43 -0.35 -9.89
CA GLY A 50 5.66 -0.74 -11.07
C GLY A 50 4.33 -1.39 -10.70
N GLY A 51 3.48 -1.59 -11.72
CA GLY A 51 2.12 -2.10 -11.57
C GLY A 51 1.06 -1.03 -11.86
N HIS A 52 -0.14 -1.48 -12.24
CA HIS A 52 -1.24 -0.60 -12.65
C HIS A 52 -2.55 -1.08 -12.04
N GLY A 53 -3.49 -0.15 -11.81
CA GLY A 53 -4.79 -0.45 -11.21
C GLY A 53 -4.70 -0.98 -9.77
N LEU A 54 -3.61 -0.64 -9.07
CA LEU A 54 -3.39 -1.04 -7.68
C LEU A 54 -4.28 -0.21 -6.74
N PRO A 55 -4.72 -0.78 -5.61
CA PRO A 55 -5.45 -0.02 -4.60
C PRO A 55 -4.60 1.12 -4.04
N ALA A 56 -5.25 2.24 -3.73
CA ALA A 56 -4.64 3.41 -3.11
C ALA A 56 -5.29 3.70 -1.75
N VAL A 57 -4.50 4.28 -0.83
CA VAL A 57 -4.96 4.74 0.49
C VAL A 57 -4.47 6.16 0.68
N ALA A 58 -5.33 7.05 1.15
CA ALA A 58 -5.00 8.45 1.43
C ALA A 58 -5.21 8.74 2.91
N PHE A 59 -4.26 9.45 3.52
CA PHE A 59 -4.35 9.95 4.89
C PHE A 59 -4.20 11.47 4.85
N GLY A 60 -5.04 12.18 5.60
CA GLY A 60 -4.92 13.61 5.85
C GLY A 60 -4.75 13.84 7.34
N HIS A 61 -3.88 14.77 7.70
CA HIS A 61 -3.77 15.29 9.06
C HIS A 61 -3.88 16.81 9.01
N GLY A 62 -4.36 17.41 10.11
CA GLY A 62 -4.36 18.86 10.34
C GLY A 62 -3.20 19.26 11.23
#